data_AF-A0A3A0AXB7-F1
#
_entry.id   AF-A0A3A0AXB7-F1
#
_cell.length_a   1.000
_cell.length_b   1.000
_cell.length_c   1.000
_cell.angle_alpha   90.00
_cell.angle_beta   90.00
_cell.angle_gamma   90.00
#
_symmetry.space_group_name_H-M   'P 1'
#
loop_
_entity.id
_entity.type
_entity.pdbx_description
1 polymer ?
#
loop_
_entity_poly.entity_id
_entity_poly.type
_entity_poly.pdbx_seq_one_letter_code
_entity_poly.pdbx_strand_id
1 'polypeptide(L)'
;MDAARPLLPFMRVTQTCERDGFPLIAIGDETYCSVEYADGLIGGQQVIGVWEDAGVIRLLFSSGYSLALTCPCCGGGLHLRPRTLADIRLLLNGRVLEGFRHGEWVGKETPPKRHPIFALQFAGAEERNERTIEVSLESVRSLRREDTANLMPNA
;
A
#
# COMPACT_ATOMS: atom_id res chain seq x y z
N MET A 1 29.62 24.53 7.61
CA MET A 1 28.78 24.08 8.74
C MET A 1 27.44 24.75 8.57
N ASP A 2 26.55 24.16 7.75
CA ASP A 2 25.22 24.71 7.52
C ASP A 2 24.27 24.23 8.61
N ALA A 3 23.87 25.16 9.46
CA ALA A 3 22.81 24.94 10.43
C ALA A 3 21.47 24.87 9.67
N ALA A 4 20.99 23.65 9.40
CA ALA A 4 19.66 23.43 8.87
C ALA A 4 18.62 24.03 9.82
N ARG A 5 17.93 25.09 9.39
CA ARG A 5 16.81 25.69 10.13
C ARG A 5 15.73 24.61 10.33
N PRO A 6 15.20 24.41 11.54
CA PRO A 6 14.12 23.46 11.75
C PRO A 6 12.87 23.98 11.03
N LEU A 7 12.41 23.23 10.02
CA LEU A 7 11.12 23.48 9.39
C LEU A 7 10.01 23.29 10.43
N LEU A 8 9.09 24.24 10.51
CA LEU A 8 7.90 24.13 11.35
C LEU A 8 7.13 22.84 11.01
N PRO A 9 6.49 22.15 11.98
CA PRO A 9 5.91 20.82 11.77
C PRO A 9 4.81 20.76 10.70
N PHE A 10 4.21 21.89 10.33
CA PHE A 10 3.24 22.02 9.23
C PHE A 10 3.88 22.31 7.86
N MET A 11 5.18 22.60 7.82
CA MET A 11 5.99 22.72 6.60
C MET A 11 6.76 21.43 6.30
N ARG A 12 6.26 20.27 6.75
CA ARG A 12 6.68 19.01 6.11
C ARG A 12 6.12 19.02 4.70
N VAL A 13 6.86 19.62 3.78
CA VAL A 13 6.63 19.47 2.34
C VAL A 13 6.75 17.97 2.09
N THR A 14 5.61 17.31 2.00
CA THR A 14 5.60 15.93 1.52
C THR A 14 6.03 16.09 0.07
N GLN A 15 7.28 15.76 -0.23
CA GLN A 15 7.73 15.84 -1.61
C GLN A 15 6.81 14.91 -2.41
N THR A 16 6.19 15.44 -3.44
CA THR A 16 5.28 14.70 -4.31
C THR A 16 5.91 14.55 -5.68
N CYS A 17 5.52 13.50 -6.40
CA CYS A 17 5.87 13.33 -7.80
C CYS A 17 5.33 14.52 -8.61
N GLU A 18 6.15 15.04 -9.52
CA GLU A 18 5.79 16.22 -10.33
C GLU A 18 4.58 15.96 -11.23
N ARG A 19 4.46 14.73 -11.75
CA ARG A 19 3.43 14.38 -12.74
C ARG A 19 2.02 14.30 -12.13
N ASP A 20 1.89 13.52 -11.06
CA ASP A 20 0.58 13.08 -10.57
C ASP A 20 0.33 13.41 -9.09
N GLY A 21 1.27 14.09 -8.41
CA GLY A 21 1.08 14.53 -7.02
C GLY A 21 1.14 13.42 -5.96
N PHE A 22 1.50 12.19 -6.33
CA PHE A 22 1.68 11.10 -5.38
C PHE A 22 2.85 11.38 -4.42
N PRO A 23 2.81 10.90 -3.17
CA PRO A 23 3.93 11.08 -2.24
C PRO A 23 5.21 10.38 -2.73
N LEU A 24 6.37 10.98 -2.46
CA LEU A 24 7.65 10.30 -2.57
C LEU A 24 7.88 9.36 -1.39
N ILE A 25 8.58 8.26 -1.64
CA ILE A 25 9.00 7.27 -0.63
C ILE A 25 10.50 7.02 -0.73
N ALA A 26 11.14 6.81 0.42
CA ALA A 26 12.50 6.32 0.48
C ALA A 26 12.51 4.79 0.44
N ILE A 27 13.36 4.21 -0.42
CA ILE A 27 13.66 2.79 -0.53
C ILE A 27 15.18 2.65 -0.53
N GLY A 28 15.75 2.13 0.56
CA GLY A 28 17.20 2.22 0.76
C GLY A 28 17.66 3.68 0.84
N ASP A 29 18.70 4.01 0.09
CA ASP A 29 19.27 5.38 0.02
C ASP A 29 18.63 6.24 -1.09
N GLU A 30 17.66 5.70 -1.83
CA GLU A 30 17.05 6.34 -2.99
C GLU A 30 15.62 6.76 -2.70
N THR A 31 15.17 7.81 -3.40
CA THR A 31 13.82 8.35 -3.29
C THR A 31 13.06 8.11 -4.59
N TYR A 32 11.87 7.55 -4.47
CA TYR A 32 11.03 7.16 -5.59
C TYR A 32 9.65 7.78 -5.52
N CYS A 33 9.05 8.02 -6.69
CA CYS A 33 7.62 8.26 -6.78
C CYS A 33 6.85 6.99 -6.38
N SER A 34 5.99 7.07 -5.36
CA SER A 34 5.30 5.88 -4.83
C SER A 34 4.46 5.15 -5.88
N VAL A 35 3.76 5.87 -6.75
CA VAL A 35 2.96 5.23 -7.81
C VAL A 35 3.83 4.60 -8.88
N GLU A 36 4.88 5.27 -9.35
CA GLU A 36 5.76 4.72 -10.39
C GLU A 36 6.50 3.48 -9.89
N TYR A 37 6.95 3.50 -8.63
CA TYR A 37 7.59 2.37 -7.99
C TYR A 37 6.62 1.18 -7.85
N ALA A 38 5.39 1.42 -7.34
CA ALA A 38 4.41 0.36 -7.19
C ALA A 38 3.94 -0.19 -8.54
N ASP A 39 3.65 0.68 -9.51
CA ASP A 39 3.19 0.31 -10.84
C ASP A 39 4.23 -0.53 -11.59
N GLY A 40 5.51 -0.16 -11.51
CA GLY A 40 6.60 -0.92 -12.12
C GLY A 40 6.77 -2.35 -11.57
N LEU A 41 6.27 -2.64 -10.37
CA LEU A 41 6.44 -3.95 -9.71
C LEU A 41 5.16 -4.82 -9.71
N ILE A 42 4.01 -4.19 -9.47
CA ILE A 42 2.73 -4.88 -9.27
C ILE A 42 1.58 -4.31 -10.12
N GLY A 43 1.81 -3.24 -10.89
CA GLY A 43 0.83 -2.68 -11.82
C GLY A 43 0.38 -3.70 -12.87
N GLY A 44 -0.94 -3.80 -13.07
CA GLY A 44 -1.53 -4.77 -14.00
C GLY A 44 -1.38 -6.24 -13.59
N GLN A 45 -0.80 -6.53 -12.42
CA GLN A 45 -0.59 -7.90 -11.96
C GLN A 45 -1.82 -8.46 -11.27
N GLN A 46 -1.98 -9.78 -11.35
CA GLN A 46 -3.06 -10.50 -10.69
C GLN A 46 -2.64 -10.90 -9.27
N VAL A 47 -3.54 -10.79 -8.30
CA VAL A 47 -3.34 -11.37 -6.97
C VAL A 47 -3.53 -12.88 -7.06
N ILE A 48 -2.49 -13.64 -6.72
CA ILE A 48 -2.48 -15.11 -6.76
C ILE A 48 -2.44 -15.73 -5.35
N GLY A 49 -2.25 -14.93 -4.32
CA GLY A 49 -2.28 -15.40 -2.94
C GLY A 49 -2.57 -14.28 -1.94
N VAL A 50 -3.24 -14.66 -0.86
CA VAL A 50 -3.48 -13.80 0.30
C VAL A 50 -3.24 -14.61 1.57
N TRP A 51 -2.38 -14.10 2.45
CA TRP A 51 -2.07 -14.72 3.73
C TRP A 51 -1.90 -13.64 4.80
N GLU A 52 -1.78 -14.10 6.03
CA GLU A 52 -1.48 -13.24 7.17
C GLU A 52 -0.13 -13.65 7.72
N ASP A 53 0.74 -12.66 7.94
CA ASP A 53 2.08 -12.81 8.50
C ASP A 53 2.23 -11.81 9.64
N ALA A 54 2.52 -12.31 10.84
CA ALA A 54 2.63 -11.50 12.06
C ALA A 54 1.48 -10.48 12.29
N GLY A 55 0.24 -10.86 11.97
CA GLY A 55 -0.93 -9.98 12.14
C GLY A 55 -1.15 -8.99 10.99
N VAL A 56 -0.41 -9.11 9.90
CA VAL A 56 -0.48 -8.24 8.72
C VAL A 56 -0.89 -9.07 7.51
N ILE A 57 -1.97 -8.68 6.85
CA ILE A 57 -2.40 -9.31 5.60
C ILE A 57 -1.40 -8.96 4.50
N ARG A 58 -0.95 -9.95 3.75
CA ARG A 58 -0.09 -9.80 2.58
C ARG A 58 -0.78 -10.32 1.32
N LEU A 59 -0.59 -9.62 0.22
CA LEU A 59 -0.98 -10.03 -1.13
C LEU A 59 0.25 -10.52 -1.88
N LEU A 60 0.14 -11.62 -2.62
CA LEU A 60 1.14 -12.12 -3.56
C LEU A 60 0.61 -11.89 -4.97
N PHE A 61 1.41 -11.22 -5.78
CA PHE A 61 1.10 -10.93 -7.17
C PHE A 61 1.75 -11.95 -8.11
N SER A 62 1.19 -12.10 -9.31
CA SER A 62 1.70 -12.98 -10.38
C SER A 62 3.15 -12.67 -10.78
N SER A 63 3.62 -11.45 -10.56
CA SER A 63 5.04 -11.06 -10.76
C SER A 63 6.00 -11.65 -9.72
N GLY A 64 5.49 -12.34 -8.69
CA GLY A 64 6.27 -12.86 -7.57
C GLY A 64 6.55 -11.84 -6.47
N TYR A 65 6.00 -10.63 -6.57
CA TYR A 65 6.09 -9.62 -5.52
C TYR A 65 4.99 -9.79 -4.49
N SER A 66 5.30 -9.51 -3.22
CA SER A 66 4.31 -9.39 -2.16
C SER A 66 4.20 -7.97 -1.63
N LEU A 67 3.00 -7.63 -1.18
CA LEU A 67 2.65 -6.33 -0.58
C LEU A 67 1.93 -6.57 0.75
N ALA A 68 2.43 -6.00 1.85
CA ALA A 68 1.66 -5.95 3.10
C ALA A 68 0.58 -4.87 3.01
N LEU A 69 -0.62 -5.14 3.53
CA LEU A 69 -1.69 -4.17 3.68
C LEU A 69 -1.56 -3.47 5.03
N THR A 70 -1.27 -2.17 5.02
CA THR A 70 -1.02 -1.38 6.24
C THR A 70 -2.06 -0.29 6.46
N CYS A 71 -2.41 0.01 7.73
CA CYS A 71 -3.35 1.07 8.09
C CYS A 71 -2.80 2.44 7.68
N PRO A 72 -3.56 3.26 6.92
CA PRO A 72 -3.23 4.66 6.67
C PRO A 72 -2.92 5.45 7.96
N CYS A 73 -3.58 5.09 9.07
CA CYS A 73 -3.47 5.76 10.36
C CYS A 73 -2.11 5.61 11.07
N CYS A 74 -1.56 4.40 11.11
CA CYS A 74 -0.42 4.08 11.97
C CYS A 74 0.69 3.28 11.27
N GLY A 75 0.49 2.86 10.02
CA GLY A 75 1.42 2.01 9.29
C GLY A 75 1.49 0.54 9.76
N GLY A 76 0.79 0.19 10.84
CA GLY A 76 0.62 -1.21 11.27
C GLY A 76 -0.30 -2.01 10.35
N GLY A 77 -0.61 -3.26 10.68
CA GLY A 77 -1.50 -4.11 9.87
C GLY A 77 -2.88 -3.48 9.63
N LEU A 78 -3.36 -3.54 8.39
CA LEU A 78 -4.68 -3.03 8.04
C LEU A 78 -5.77 -3.90 8.66
N HIS A 79 -6.46 -3.36 9.66
CA HIS A 79 -7.63 -4.02 10.24
C HIS A 79 -8.86 -3.81 9.36
N LEU A 80 -9.11 -4.73 8.42
CA LEU A 80 -10.29 -4.72 7.55
C LEU A 80 -11.57 -5.19 8.27
N ARG A 81 -11.78 -4.85 9.55
CA ARG A 81 -13.00 -5.26 10.27
C ARG A 81 -14.24 -4.70 9.55
N PRO A 82 -15.30 -5.52 9.35
CA PRO A 82 -15.53 -6.86 9.92
C PRO A 82 -15.08 -8.05 9.03
N ARG A 83 -14.29 -7.85 7.97
CA ARG A 83 -13.88 -8.93 7.05
C ARG A 83 -12.86 -9.87 7.68
N THR A 84 -13.09 -11.17 7.55
CA THR A 84 -12.14 -12.23 7.91
C THR A 84 -11.09 -12.40 6.81
N LEU A 85 -9.98 -13.10 7.09
CA LEU A 85 -8.99 -13.46 6.07
C LEU A 85 -9.61 -14.26 4.91
N ALA A 86 -10.60 -15.10 5.19
CA ALA A 86 -11.32 -15.86 4.16
C ALA A 86 -12.12 -14.93 3.23
N ASP A 87 -12.79 -13.92 3.79
CA ASP A 87 -13.53 -12.93 2.99
C ASP A 87 -12.59 -12.13 2.09
N ILE A 88 -11.41 -11.77 2.61
CA ILE A 88 -10.40 -11.03 1.84
C ILE A 88 -9.83 -11.90 0.72
N ARG A 89 -9.57 -13.19 0.99
CA ARG A 89 -9.17 -14.16 -0.04
C ARG A 89 -10.22 -14.26 -1.15
N LEU A 90 -11.50 -14.40 -0.79
CA LEU A 90 -12.59 -14.48 -1.76
C LEU A 90 -12.72 -13.20 -2.60
N LEU A 91 -12.49 -12.05 -1.98
CA LEU A 91 -12.56 -10.76 -2.66
C LEU A 91 -11.41 -10.54 -3.64
N LEU A 92 -10.18 -10.83 -3.21
CA LEU A 92 -8.96 -10.37 -3.89
C LEU A 92 -8.27 -11.43 -4.73
N ASN A 93 -8.36 -12.72 -4.38
CA ASN A 93 -7.70 -13.75 -5.19
C ASN A 93 -8.26 -13.72 -6.61
N GLY A 94 -7.36 -13.73 -7.59
CA GLY A 94 -7.68 -13.66 -9.01
C GLY A 94 -7.96 -12.24 -9.52
N ARG A 95 -7.99 -11.20 -8.67
CA ARG A 95 -8.22 -9.82 -9.09
C ARG A 95 -6.95 -9.20 -9.67
N VAL A 96 -7.11 -8.44 -10.74
CA VAL A 96 -6.04 -7.63 -11.35
C VAL A 96 -5.99 -6.27 -10.68
N LEU A 97 -4.78 -5.76 -10.42
CA LEU A 97 -4.56 -4.39 -9.95
C LEU A 97 -4.58 -3.43 -11.16
N GLU A 98 -5.64 -2.65 -11.30
CA GLU A 98 -5.88 -1.75 -12.44
C GLU A 98 -5.22 -0.38 -12.28
N GLY A 99 -4.87 0.00 -11.06
CA GLY A 99 -4.16 1.25 -10.83
C GLY A 99 -4.15 1.70 -9.39
N PHE A 100 -3.77 2.97 -9.23
CA PHE A 100 -3.49 3.57 -7.94
C PHE A 100 -4.16 4.93 -7.80
N ARG A 101 -4.43 5.33 -6.56
CA ARG A 101 -4.86 6.70 -6.23
C ARG A 101 -4.14 7.16 -4.97
N HIS A 102 -4.05 8.46 -4.79
CA HIS A 102 -3.61 9.05 -3.53
C HIS A 102 -4.67 10.01 -3.00
N GLY A 103 -4.57 10.31 -1.71
CA GLY A 103 -5.46 11.24 -1.03
C GLY A 103 -5.01 11.45 0.41
N GLU A 104 -5.92 11.99 1.21
CA GLU A 104 -5.70 12.18 2.64
C GLU A 104 -6.85 11.56 3.43
N TRP A 105 -6.49 10.76 4.44
CA TRP A 105 -7.42 10.31 5.46
C TRP A 105 -7.36 11.29 6.62
N VAL A 106 -8.51 11.77 7.07
CA VAL A 106 -8.62 12.65 8.23
C VAL A 106 -9.04 11.80 9.43
N GLY A 107 -8.14 11.69 10.40
CA GLY A 107 -8.40 10.95 11.63
C GLY A 107 -9.50 11.58 12.48
N LYS A 108 -10.18 10.72 13.26
CA LYS A 108 -11.28 11.12 14.16
C LYS A 108 -10.81 11.66 15.51
N GLU A 109 -9.49 11.76 15.71
CA GLU A 109 -8.90 12.29 16.94
C GLU A 109 -8.99 13.83 17.01
N THR A 110 -8.75 14.40 18.19
CA THR A 110 -8.81 15.85 18.41
C THR A 110 -7.46 16.34 18.94
N PRO A 111 -6.72 17.22 18.22
CA PRO A 111 -7.02 17.73 16.88
C PRO A 111 -6.89 16.64 15.80
N PRO A 112 -7.66 16.72 14.70
CA PRO A 112 -7.63 15.70 13.65
C PRO A 112 -6.27 15.69 12.95
N LYS A 113 -5.68 14.50 12.83
CA LYS A 113 -4.45 14.32 12.04
C LYS A 113 -4.80 13.88 10.62
N ARG A 114 -4.03 14.37 9.67
CA ARG A 114 -4.11 13.98 8.25
C ARG A 114 -3.05 12.93 7.97
N HIS A 115 -3.45 11.89 7.26
CA HIS A 115 -2.57 10.78 6.90
C HIS A 115 -2.61 10.60 5.38
N PRO A 116 -1.46 10.56 4.69
CA PRO A 116 -1.43 10.27 3.26
C PRO A 116 -1.96 8.85 3.01
N ILE A 117 -2.90 8.73 2.08
CA ILE A 117 -3.44 7.46 1.61
C ILE A 117 -2.78 7.11 0.29
N PHE A 118 -2.41 5.84 0.15
CA PHE A 118 -2.15 5.19 -1.12
C PHE A 118 -3.21 4.12 -1.34
N ALA A 119 -3.98 4.21 -2.42
CA ALA A 119 -5.12 3.31 -2.65
C ALA A 119 -4.86 2.38 -3.84
N LEU A 120 -5.10 1.09 -3.63
CA LEU A 120 -5.00 0.02 -4.62
C LEU A 120 -6.37 -0.18 -5.27
N GLN A 121 -6.46 0.00 -6.58
CA GLN A 121 -7.69 -0.21 -7.34
C GLN A 121 -7.67 -1.58 -8.02
N PHE A 122 -8.55 -2.48 -7.63
CA PHE A 122 -8.70 -3.80 -8.25
C PHE A 122 -9.79 -3.80 -9.32
N ALA A 123 -9.65 -4.68 -10.31
CA ALA A 123 -10.63 -4.95 -11.36
C ALA A 123 -11.89 -5.61 -10.80
N GLY A 124 -13.05 -5.32 -11.37
CA GLY A 124 -14.30 -5.93 -10.92
C GLY A 124 -15.55 -5.27 -11.48
N ALA A 125 -16.67 -6.01 -11.40
CA ALA A 125 -18.00 -5.50 -11.73
C ALA A 125 -18.62 -4.71 -10.56
N GLU A 126 -18.05 -4.82 -9.36
CA GLU A 126 -18.49 -4.13 -8.16
C GLU A 126 -18.23 -2.62 -8.24
N GLU A 127 -18.98 -1.87 -7.43
CA GLU A 127 -18.77 -0.44 -7.25
C GLU A 127 -17.32 -0.14 -6.85
N ARG A 128 -16.80 0.96 -7.37
CA ARG A 128 -15.35 1.27 -7.32
C ARG A 128 -14.77 1.23 -5.90
N ASN A 129 -15.51 1.76 -4.93
CA ASN A 129 -15.14 1.81 -3.52
C ASN A 129 -15.05 0.41 -2.88
N GLU A 130 -15.83 -0.57 -3.35
CA GLU A 130 -15.81 -1.94 -2.82
C GLU A 130 -14.58 -2.74 -3.29
N ARG A 131 -14.02 -2.34 -4.43
CA ARG A 131 -12.81 -2.89 -5.05
C ARG A 131 -11.58 -1.98 -4.90
N THR A 132 -11.63 -1.03 -3.96
CA THR A 132 -10.49 -0.17 -3.61
C THR A 132 -10.02 -0.49 -2.19
N ILE A 133 -8.71 -0.66 -2.00
CA ILE A 133 -8.11 -0.82 -0.68
C ILE A 133 -7.19 0.36 -0.41
N GLU A 134 -7.53 1.14 0.61
CA GLU A 134 -6.71 2.25 1.09
C GLU A 134 -5.66 1.72 2.09
N VAL A 135 -4.39 2.02 1.80
CA VAL A 135 -3.24 1.64 2.62
C VAL A 135 -2.35 2.85 2.93
N SER A 136 -1.42 2.69 3.88
CA SER A 136 -0.35 3.66 4.07
C SER A 136 0.77 3.47 3.05
N LEU A 137 1.69 4.45 2.97
CA LEU A 137 2.90 4.32 2.18
C LEU A 137 3.83 3.19 2.66
N GLU A 138 3.67 2.69 3.89
CA GLU A 138 4.42 1.53 4.37
C GLU A 138 4.10 0.27 3.57
N SER A 139 2.89 0.13 3.03
CA SER A 139 2.58 -0.93 2.08
C SER A 139 3.53 -0.88 0.90
N VAL A 140 3.71 0.28 0.27
CA VAL A 140 4.58 0.41 -0.90
C VAL A 140 6.03 0.08 -0.54
N ARG A 141 6.50 0.52 0.64
CA ARG A 141 7.85 0.17 1.14
C ARG A 141 8.02 -1.30 1.49
N SER A 142 6.93 -2.02 1.74
CA SER A 142 6.96 -3.45 2.04
C SER A 142 7.05 -4.35 0.79
N LEU A 143 6.98 -3.76 -0.42
CA LEU A 143 7.11 -4.49 -1.67
C LEU A 143 8.43 -5.23 -1.71
N ARG A 144 8.34 -6.55 -1.83
CA ARG A 144 9.51 -7.42 -1.94
C ARG A 144 9.19 -8.59 -2.84
N ARG A 145 10.21 -9.11 -3.52
CA ARG A 145 10.08 -10.35 -4.27
C ARG A 145 10.08 -11.51 -3.28
N GLU A 146 9.13 -12.41 -3.44
CA GLU A 146 9.09 -13.65 -2.66
C GLU A 146 9.81 -14.75 -3.44
N ASP A 147 10.64 -15.52 -2.74
CA ASP A 147 11.25 -16.71 -3.31
C ASP A 147 10.19 -17.79 -3.43
N THR A 148 9.77 -18.10 -4.66
CA THR A 148 8.75 -19.11 -4.96
C THR A 148 9.07 -20.50 -4.42
N ALA A 149 10.34 -20.78 -4.06
CA ALA A 149 10.75 -22.03 -3.42
C ALA A 149 10.21 -22.21 -1.99
N ASN A 150 9.88 -21.13 -1.28
CA ASN A 150 9.42 -21.18 0.12
C ASN A 150 7.90 -20.98 0.29
N LEU A 151 7.17 -20.65 -0.78
CA LEU A 151 5.73 -20.37 -0.74
C LEU A 151 4.84 -21.61 -0.92
N MET A 152 5.44 -22.79 -1.16
CA MET A 152 4.73 -24.08 -1.24
C MET A 152 5.35 -25.14 -0.31
N PRO A 153 5.25 -25.02 1.02
CA PRO A 153 5.49 -26.16 1.89
C PRO A 153 4.24 -27.08 1.82
N ASN A 154 4.36 -28.16 1.03
CA ASN A 154 3.40 -29.27 0.88
C ASN A 154 2.15 -28.97 0.04
N ALA A 155 2.26 -29.28 -1.26
CA ALA A 155 1.15 -29.86 -2.02
C ALA A 155 0.99 -31.34 -1.65
#